data_AF-A0A9D4QBW2-F1
#
_entry.id   AF-A0A9D4QBW2-F1
#
_cell.length_a   1.000
_cell.length_b   1.000
_cell.length_c   1.000
_cell.angle_alpha   90.00
_cell.angle_beta   90.00
_cell.angle_gamma   90.00
#
_symmetry.space_group_name_H-M   'P 1'
#
loop_
_entity.id
_entity.type
_entity.pdbx_description
1 polymer ?
#
loop_
_entity_poly.entity_id
_entity_poly.type
_entity_poly.pdbx_seq_one_letter_code
_entity_poly.pdbx_strand_id
1 'polypeptide(L)'
;MCKIIRSECWRQVRFYRDCLRVSCGRFQTGRHWEKLYRRCYHEAELATESLWNAVRPVLPKRGRHSSEAGTIINLGDTPIPERFQQTLRLGPRFNLEPSLRGAEKVALARNVSSRVPENERCRCTSECVAVLVREEPLPKIVGVNCLGTQHRSLPIRSRRQCVAGKAPHLDRSHADNACS
;
A
#
# COMPACT_ATOMS: atom_id res chain seq x y z
N MET A 1 -19.89 -8.07 -4.38
CA MET A 1 -18.89 -7.69 -5.39
C MET A 1 -18.45 -6.22 -5.29
N CYS A 2 -19.30 -5.23 -5.59
CA CYS A 2 -18.87 -3.83 -5.72
C CYS A 2 -18.15 -3.25 -4.49
N LYS A 3 -18.58 -3.57 -3.26
CA LYS A 3 -17.88 -3.12 -2.04
C LYS A 3 -16.44 -3.66 -1.94
N ILE A 4 -16.22 -4.92 -2.33
CA ILE A 4 -14.91 -5.58 -2.28
C ILE A 4 -13.97 -4.96 -3.31
N ILE A 5 -14.46 -4.79 -4.55
CA ILE A 5 -13.65 -4.17 -5.62
C ILE A 5 -13.32 -2.72 -5.25
N ARG A 6 -14.30 -1.95 -4.73
CA ARG A 6 -14.04 -0.60 -4.22
C ARG A 6 -12.99 -0.60 -3.12
N SER A 7 -13.11 -1.48 -2.12
CA SER A 7 -12.11 -1.57 -1.04
C SER A 7 -10.72 -1.93 -1.55
N GLU A 8 -10.64 -2.78 -2.58
CA GLU A 8 -9.37 -3.21 -3.18
C GLU A 8 -8.72 -2.09 -4.00
N CYS A 9 -9.48 -1.34 -4.80
CA CYS A 9 -8.98 -0.14 -5.48
C CYS A 9 -8.44 0.89 -4.48
N TRP A 10 -9.17 1.16 -3.39
CA TRP A 10 -8.69 2.06 -2.35
C TRP A 10 -7.47 1.51 -1.60
N ARG A 11 -7.33 0.18 -1.48
CA ARG A 11 -6.11 -0.44 -0.95
C ARG A 11 -4.91 -0.14 -1.85
N GLN A 12 -5.06 -0.23 -3.17
CA GLN A 12 -4.01 0.12 -4.13
C GLN A 12 -3.61 1.60 -4.06
N VAL A 13 -4.56 2.53 -3.90
CA VAL A 13 -4.24 3.96 -3.69
C VAL A 13 -3.40 4.18 -2.45
N ARG A 14 -3.72 3.51 -1.33
CA ARG A 14 -2.92 3.60 -0.10
C ARG A 14 -1.52 3.02 -0.30
N PHE A 15 -1.40 1.88 -0.98
CA PHE A 15 -0.11 1.30 -1.31
C PHE A 15 0.74 2.25 -2.16
N TYR A 16 0.15 2.83 -3.21
CA TYR A 16 0.82 3.83 -4.05
C TYR A 16 1.26 5.06 -3.24
N ARG A 17 0.43 5.53 -2.31
CA ARG A 17 0.77 6.61 -1.38
C ARG A 17 1.98 6.27 -0.52
N ASP A 18 2.07 5.05 -0.02
CA ASP A 18 3.21 4.58 0.78
C ASP A 18 4.47 4.49 -0.09
N CYS A 19 4.37 3.98 -1.31
CA CYS A 19 5.47 4.00 -2.28
C CYS A 19 5.94 5.42 -2.60
N LEU A 20 5.02 6.37 -2.83
CA LEU A 20 5.36 7.77 -3.05
C LEU A 20 6.06 8.38 -1.84
N ARG A 21 5.64 8.05 -0.61
CA ARG A 21 6.33 8.53 0.60
C ARG A 21 7.76 8.03 0.68
N VAL A 22 8.00 6.76 0.39
CA VAL A 22 9.35 6.17 0.41
C VAL A 22 10.21 6.75 -0.71
N SER A 23 9.68 6.82 -1.93
CA SER A 23 10.39 7.32 -3.10
C SER A 23 10.71 8.80 -2.99
N CYS A 24 9.74 9.64 -2.60
CA CYS A 24 9.93 11.08 -2.50
C CYS A 24 10.64 11.50 -1.20
N GLY A 25 10.41 10.78 -0.10
CA GLY A 25 11.06 11.06 1.19
C GLY A 25 12.56 10.80 1.20
N ARG A 26 13.07 9.98 0.27
CA ARG A 26 14.50 9.69 0.14
C ARG A 26 15.33 10.84 -0.44
N PHE A 27 14.73 11.81 -1.11
CA PHE A 27 15.51 12.74 -1.95
C PHE A 27 15.58 14.19 -1.48
N GLN A 28 14.73 14.72 -0.57
CA GLN A 28 14.79 16.15 -0.26
C GLN A 28 14.25 16.54 1.13
N THR A 29 14.98 17.43 1.81
CA THR A 29 14.49 18.29 2.90
C THR A 29 14.07 19.65 2.31
N GLY A 30 12.76 19.90 2.13
CA GLY A 30 12.29 21.22 1.69
C GLY A 30 10.80 21.29 1.29
N ARG A 31 10.18 22.47 1.40
CA ARG A 31 8.74 22.68 1.10
C ARG A 31 8.31 22.31 -0.33
N HIS A 32 9.27 22.15 -1.26
CA HIS A 32 8.98 21.79 -2.64
C HIS A 32 8.48 20.33 -2.78
N TRP A 33 9.07 19.38 -2.06
CA TRP A 33 8.67 17.96 -2.16
C TRP A 33 7.26 17.74 -1.62
N GLU A 34 6.86 18.49 -0.58
CA GLU A 34 5.53 18.37 0.00
C GLU A 34 4.45 18.78 -1.00
N LYS A 35 4.70 19.85 -1.77
CA LYS A 35 3.81 20.28 -2.85
C LYS A 35 3.71 19.23 -3.95
N LEU A 36 4.84 18.65 -4.36
CA LEU A 36 4.87 17.62 -5.40
C LEU A 36 4.17 16.33 -4.94
N TYR A 37 4.42 15.89 -3.71
CA TYR A 37 3.75 14.75 -3.09
C TYR A 37 2.23 14.94 -3.03
N ARG A 38 1.76 16.11 -2.54
CA ARG A 38 0.32 16.43 -2.49
C ARG A 38 -0.30 16.41 -3.89
N ARG A 39 0.41 16.93 -4.89
CA ARG A 39 -0.05 16.92 -6.29
C ARG A 39 -0.17 15.50 -6.84
N CYS A 40 0.90 14.70 -6.77
CA CYS A 40 0.88 13.32 -7.27
C CYS A 40 -0.16 12.46 -6.55
N TYR A 41 -0.33 12.65 -5.24
CA TYR A 41 -1.36 11.97 -4.47
C TYR A 41 -2.77 12.36 -4.93
N HIS A 42 -3.02 13.65 -5.11
CA HIS A 42 -4.31 14.15 -5.59
C HIS A 42 -4.64 13.62 -7.00
N GLU A 43 -3.66 13.61 -7.91
CA GLU A 43 -3.82 13.06 -9.26
C GLU A 43 -4.17 11.56 -9.22
N ALA A 44 -3.53 10.78 -8.33
CA ALA A 44 -3.84 9.35 -8.17
C ALA A 44 -5.25 9.11 -7.59
N GLU A 45 -5.69 9.95 -6.65
CA GLU A 45 -7.04 9.88 -6.07
C GLU A 45 -8.12 10.18 -7.13
N LEU A 46 -7.94 11.25 -7.91
CA LEU A 46 -8.83 11.60 -9.02
C LEU A 46 -8.88 10.51 -10.09
N ALA A 47 -7.72 9.98 -10.49
CA ALA A 47 -7.67 8.90 -11.48
C ALA A 47 -8.40 7.63 -10.99
N THR A 48 -8.28 7.31 -9.69
CA THR A 48 -8.94 6.13 -9.12
C THR A 48 -10.46 6.29 -9.04
N GLU A 49 -10.96 7.45 -8.61
CA GLU A 49 -12.41 7.72 -8.62
C GLU A 49 -12.95 7.76 -10.05
N SER A 50 -12.21 8.33 -11.01
CA SER A 50 -12.58 8.30 -12.44
C SER A 50 -12.69 6.86 -12.97
N LEU A 51 -11.67 6.02 -12.71
CA LEU A 51 -11.67 4.62 -13.11
C LEU A 51 -12.82 3.85 -12.44
N TRP A 52 -13.07 4.12 -11.16
CA TRP A 52 -14.18 3.51 -10.43
C TRP A 52 -15.53 3.88 -11.06
N ASN A 53 -15.73 5.15 -11.43
CA ASN A 53 -16.95 5.60 -12.08
C ASN A 53 -17.13 5.00 -13.49
N ALA A 54 -16.04 4.71 -14.20
CA ALA A 54 -16.09 4.01 -15.49
C ALA A 54 -16.43 2.52 -15.35
N VAL A 55 -15.88 1.84 -14.34
CA VAL A 55 -16.06 0.38 -14.15
C VAL A 55 -17.37 0.06 -13.43
N ARG A 56 -17.80 0.90 -12.48
CA ARG A 56 -18.99 0.66 -11.63
C ARG A 56 -20.26 0.32 -12.41
N PRO A 57 -20.60 0.98 -13.55
CA PRO A 57 -21.79 0.65 -14.32
C PRO A 57 -21.75 -0.74 -14.97
N VAL A 58 -20.56 -1.23 -15.30
CA VAL A 58 -20.33 -2.54 -15.95
C VAL A 58 -20.37 -3.68 -14.94
N LEU A 59 -20.15 -3.39 -13.66
CA LEU A 59 -20.19 -4.41 -12.62
C LEU A 59 -21.62 -4.93 -12.44
N PRO A 60 -21.79 -6.27 -12.30
CA PRO A 60 -23.10 -6.84 -12.07
C PRO A 60 -23.70 -6.25 -10.79
N LYS A 61 -24.85 -5.60 -10.93
CA LYS A 61 -25.65 -5.14 -9.80
C LYS A 61 -26.12 -6.41 -9.10
N ARG A 62 -25.73 -6.58 -7.82
CA ARG A 62 -26.26 -7.67 -7.01
C ARG A 62 -27.78 -7.47 -7.02
N GLY A 63 -28.49 -8.37 -7.69
CA GLY A 63 -29.94 -8.42 -7.56
C GLY A 63 -30.25 -8.42 -6.07
N ARG A 64 -31.19 -7.59 -5.63
CA ARG A 64 -31.80 -7.76 -4.33
C ARG A 64 -32.58 -9.07 -4.42
N HIS A 65 -31.88 -10.19 -4.33
CA HIS A 65 -32.51 -11.42 -3.91
C HIS A 65 -33.05 -11.08 -2.53
N SER A 66 -34.38 -10.95 -2.45
CA SER A 66 -35.07 -11.07 -1.17
C SER A 66 -34.43 -12.27 -0.50
N SER A 67 -33.81 -12.04 0.64
CA SER A 67 -33.36 -13.13 1.48
C SER A 67 -34.63 -13.78 2.00
N GLU A 68 -35.32 -14.56 1.16
CA GLU A 68 -36.16 -15.64 1.63
C GLU A 68 -35.28 -16.43 2.60
N ALA A 69 -35.81 -16.65 3.80
CA ALA A 69 -35.11 -17.18 4.96
C ALA A 69 -34.03 -18.18 4.54
N GLY A 70 -32.77 -17.84 4.84
CA GLY A 70 -31.60 -18.49 4.25
C GLY A 70 -31.75 -20.00 4.23
N THR A 71 -31.85 -20.56 3.02
CA THR A 71 -31.81 -22.01 2.84
C THR A 71 -30.52 -22.49 3.46
N ILE A 72 -30.62 -23.21 4.57
CA ILE A 72 -29.50 -23.97 5.13
C ILE A 72 -29.25 -25.08 4.12
N ILE A 73 -28.31 -24.86 3.21
CA ILE A 73 -27.83 -25.91 2.32
C ILE A 73 -26.95 -26.80 3.19
N ASN A 74 -27.53 -27.90 3.67
CA ASN A 74 -26.75 -28.97 4.28
C ASN A 74 -25.85 -29.55 3.19
N LEU A 75 -24.55 -29.24 3.27
CA LEU A 75 -23.54 -29.75 2.36
C LEU A 75 -23.24 -31.25 2.57
N GLY A 76 -24.00 -31.94 3.43
CA GLY A 76 -23.73 -33.32 3.88
C GLY A 76 -23.56 -34.32 2.74
N ASP A 77 -24.28 -34.14 1.64
CA ASP A 77 -24.26 -35.08 0.51
C ASP A 77 -23.42 -34.58 -0.68
N THR A 78 -22.74 -33.44 -0.53
CA THR A 78 -21.91 -32.91 -1.62
C THR A 78 -20.61 -33.71 -1.68
N PRO A 79 -20.32 -34.44 -2.78
CA PRO A 79 -19.10 -35.24 -2.86
C PRO A 79 -17.89 -34.32 -2.77
N ILE A 80 -17.11 -34.45 -1.69
CA ILE A 80 -15.87 -33.70 -1.50
C ILE A 80 -14.86 -34.23 -2.52
N PRO A 81 -14.24 -33.37 -3.36
CA PRO A 81 -13.22 -33.80 -4.30
C PRO A 81 -12.09 -34.58 -3.60
N GLU A 82 -11.64 -35.68 -4.20
CA GLU A 82 -10.74 -36.66 -3.58
C GLU A 82 -9.43 -36.05 -3.06
N ARG A 83 -8.91 -35.02 -3.76
CA ARG A 83 -7.75 -34.23 -3.33
C ARG A 83 -7.88 -33.62 -1.92
N PHE A 84 -9.10 -33.28 -1.51
CA PHE A 84 -9.37 -32.72 -0.18
C PHE A 84 -9.76 -33.79 0.84
N GLN A 85 -10.28 -34.94 0.39
CA GLN A 85 -10.59 -36.06 1.29
C GLN A 85 -9.34 -36.58 1.98
N GLN A 86 -8.20 -36.64 1.27
CA GLN A 86 -6.92 -37.06 1.85
C GLN A 86 -6.48 -36.12 2.98
N THR A 87 -6.65 -34.80 2.81
CA THR A 87 -6.34 -33.81 3.85
C THR A 87 -7.29 -33.88 5.03
N LEU A 88 -8.60 -34.03 4.78
CA LEU A 88 -9.61 -34.13 5.83
C LEU A 88 -9.48 -35.41 6.66
N ARG A 89 -9.02 -36.51 6.06
CA ARG A 89 -8.73 -37.77 6.76
C ARG A 89 -7.62 -37.66 7.81
N LEU A 90 -6.71 -36.70 7.67
CA LEU A 90 -5.66 -36.45 8.66
C LEU A 90 -6.25 -35.87 9.97
N GLY A 91 -7.50 -35.37 9.93
CA GLY A 91 -8.24 -34.88 11.09
C GLY A 91 -8.14 -33.36 11.28
N PRO A 92 -8.92 -32.79 12.22
CA PRO A 92 -9.07 -31.34 12.39
C PRO A 92 -7.78 -30.62 12.83
N ARG A 93 -6.76 -31.37 13.27
CA ARG A 93 -5.42 -30.85 13.59
C ARG A 93 -4.53 -30.64 12.36
N PHE A 94 -4.92 -31.16 11.20
CA PHE A 94 -4.27 -30.93 9.91
C PHE A 94 -5.02 -29.90 9.08
N ASN A 95 -5.67 -28.94 9.76
CA ASN A 95 -5.86 -27.63 9.16
C ASN A 95 -4.47 -27.11 8.85
N LEU A 96 -4.06 -27.28 7.58
CA LEU A 96 -2.83 -26.73 7.04
C LEU A 96 -2.70 -25.30 7.56
N GLU A 97 -1.66 -25.06 8.36
CA GLU A 97 -1.34 -23.71 8.80
C GLU A 97 -1.30 -22.85 7.53
N PRO A 98 -2.11 -21.78 7.45
CA PRO A 98 -2.24 -21.05 6.20
C PRO A 98 -0.86 -20.61 5.77
N SER A 99 -0.44 -21.04 4.57
CA SER A 99 0.84 -20.64 4.00
C SER A 99 0.73 -19.17 3.61
N LEU A 100 0.91 -18.30 4.60
CA LEU A 100 0.91 -16.86 4.45
C LEU A 100 2.30 -16.43 4.00
N ARG A 101 2.37 -15.58 2.98
CA ARG A 101 3.62 -14.92 2.59
C ARG A 101 4.07 -13.99 3.71
N GLY A 102 5.36 -13.67 3.80
CA GLY A 102 5.90 -12.81 4.87
C GLY A 102 5.15 -11.48 5.03
N ALA A 103 4.78 -10.84 3.91
CA ALA A 103 3.96 -9.62 3.93
C ALA A 103 2.54 -9.83 4.50
N GLU A 104 1.92 -10.99 4.24
CA GLU A 104 0.60 -11.35 4.76
C GLU A 104 0.66 -11.66 6.26
N LYS A 105 1.74 -12.30 6.72
CA LYS A 105 1.98 -12.53 8.15
C LYS A 105 2.14 -11.21 8.92
N VAL A 106 2.86 -10.23 8.36
CA VAL A 106 2.98 -8.88 8.94
C VAL A 106 1.61 -8.16 8.94
N ALA A 107 0.83 -8.31 7.87
CA ALA A 107 -0.52 -7.74 7.82
C ALA A 107 -1.44 -8.38 8.88
N LEU A 108 -1.34 -9.69 9.10
CA LEU A 108 -2.06 -10.40 10.15
C LEU A 108 -1.65 -9.88 11.54
N ALA A 109 -0.35 -9.74 11.80
CA ALA A 109 0.16 -9.19 13.06
C ALA A 109 -0.41 -7.79 13.36
N ARG A 110 -0.44 -6.90 12.35
CA ARG A 110 -1.06 -5.56 12.47
C ARG A 110 -2.56 -5.62 12.74
N ASN A 111 -3.27 -6.53 12.08
CA ASN A 111 -4.71 -6.70 12.29
C ASN A 111 -5.01 -7.19 13.72
N VAL A 112 -4.21 -8.13 14.24
CA VAL A 112 -4.34 -8.61 15.62
C VAL A 112 -4.06 -7.48 16.60
N SER A 113 -2.92 -6.78 16.45
CA SER A 113 -2.56 -5.71 17.39
C SER A 113 -3.54 -4.53 17.36
N SER A 114 -4.21 -4.26 16.24
CA SER A 114 -5.24 -3.21 16.17
C SER A 114 -6.47 -3.47 17.04
N ARG A 115 -6.76 -4.74 17.36
CA ARG A 115 -7.91 -5.17 18.18
C ARG A 115 -7.59 -5.26 19.68
N VAL A 116 -6.31 -5.16 20.03
CA VAL A 116 -5.82 -5.21 21.41
C VAL A 116 -5.94 -3.81 22.05
N PRO A 117 -6.23 -3.72 23.36
CA PRO A 117 -6.21 -2.48 24.12
C PRO A 117 -4.89 -1.72 23.94
N GLU A 118 -4.95 -0.38 23.94
CA GLU A 118 -3.83 0.47 23.55
C GLU A 118 -2.55 0.27 24.40
N ASN A 119 -2.72 -0.02 25.69
CA ASN A 119 -1.65 -0.34 26.63
C ASN A 119 -0.89 -1.65 26.29
N GLU A 120 -1.50 -2.57 25.56
CA GLU A 120 -0.92 -3.89 25.23
C GLU A 120 -0.48 -4.01 23.76
N ARG A 121 -0.81 -3.03 22.91
CA ARG A 121 -0.51 -3.10 21.47
C ARG A 121 0.98 -3.25 21.17
N CYS A 122 1.84 -2.54 21.89
CA CYS A 122 3.30 -2.61 21.71
C CYS A 122 3.82 -4.02 22.02
N ARG A 123 3.35 -4.60 23.13
CA ARG A 123 3.71 -5.96 23.53
C ARG A 123 3.22 -6.99 22.50
N CYS A 124 1.94 -6.94 22.13
CA CYS A 124 1.35 -7.81 21.12
C CYS A 124 2.12 -7.74 19.79
N THR A 125 2.45 -6.53 19.32
CA THR A 125 3.22 -6.36 18.08
C THR A 125 4.61 -6.97 18.19
N SER A 126 5.30 -6.79 19.31
CA SER A 126 6.64 -7.36 19.54
C SER A 126 6.63 -8.89 19.57
N GLU A 127 5.62 -9.49 20.22
CA GLU A 127 5.45 -10.95 20.27
C GLU A 127 5.14 -11.51 18.88
N CYS A 128 4.24 -10.87 18.13
CA CYS A 128 3.95 -11.28 16.75
C CYS A 128 5.20 -11.20 15.85
N VAL A 129 5.98 -10.13 15.93
CA VAL A 129 7.21 -9.98 15.12
C VAL A 129 8.27 -11.02 15.52
N ALA A 130 8.40 -11.34 16.81
CA ALA A 130 9.36 -12.34 17.29
C ALA A 130 9.09 -13.73 16.70
N VAL A 131 7.81 -14.11 16.52
CA VAL A 131 7.43 -15.37 15.86
C VAL A 131 7.83 -15.35 14.38
N LEU A 132 7.59 -14.23 13.67
CA LEU A 132 7.94 -14.11 12.25
C LEU A 132 9.45 -14.21 12.00
N VAL A 133 10.27 -13.64 12.88
CA VAL A 133 11.74 -13.70 12.75
C VAL A 133 12.27 -15.12 12.97
N ARG A 134 11.60 -15.94 13.79
CA ARG A 134 12.02 -17.33 14.05
C ARG A 134 11.70 -18.27 12.90
N GLU A 135 10.69 -17.94 12.10
CA GLU A 135 10.21 -18.79 11.00
C GLU A 135 10.94 -18.55 9.68
N GLU A 136 11.70 -17.47 9.53
CA GLU A 136 12.54 -17.32 8.36
C GLU A 136 13.81 -18.15 8.57
N PRO A 137 13.97 -19.32 7.90
CA PRO A 137 15.27 -19.96 7.85
C PRO A 137 16.22 -18.93 7.26
N LEU A 138 17.30 -18.63 8.00
CA LEU A 138 18.37 -17.76 7.52
C LEU A 138 18.62 -18.13 6.05
N PRO A 139 18.50 -17.18 5.10
CA PRO A 139 18.79 -17.49 3.72
C PRO A 139 20.20 -18.06 3.73
N LYS A 140 20.33 -19.34 3.39
CA LYS A 140 21.65 -19.93 3.14
C LYS A 140 22.28 -18.96 2.17
N ILE A 141 23.32 -18.27 2.62
CA ILE A 141 24.08 -17.35 1.79
C ILE A 141 24.71 -18.24 0.74
N VAL A 142 23.96 -18.54 -0.32
CA VAL A 142 24.49 -19.09 -1.55
C VAL A 142 25.40 -17.97 -2.01
N GLY A 143 26.71 -18.22 -1.90
CA GLY A 143 27.75 -17.27 -2.24
C GLY A 143 27.45 -16.66 -3.60
N VAL A 144 26.86 -15.47 -3.59
CA VAL A 144 26.78 -14.62 -4.75
C VAL A 144 28.23 -14.19 -4.93
N ASN A 145 28.92 -14.89 -5.82
CA ASN A 145 30.17 -14.41 -6.36
C ASN A 145 29.90 -12.99 -6.86
N CYS A 146 30.36 -12.00 -6.10
CA CYS A 146 30.47 -10.62 -6.53
C CYS A 146 31.50 -10.56 -7.67
N LEU A 147 31.11 -11.04 -8.85
CA LEU A 147 31.85 -10.75 -10.07
C LEU A 147 31.65 -9.26 -10.34
N GLY A 148 32.77 -8.54 -10.26
CA GLY A 148 32.82 -7.10 -10.24
C GLY A 148 32.09 -6.48 -11.41
N THR A 149 31.04 -5.73 -11.10
CA THR A 149 30.61 -4.66 -11.99
C THR A 149 31.41 -3.44 -11.56
N GLN A 150 32.55 -3.21 -12.23
CA GLN A 150 33.27 -1.95 -12.15
C GLN A 150 32.31 -0.83 -12.55
N HIS A 151 31.79 -0.12 -11.56
CA HIS A 151 31.00 1.07 -11.77
C HIS A 151 31.95 2.17 -12.27
N ARG A 152 32.07 2.31 -13.60
CA ARG A 152 32.68 3.49 -14.22
C ARG A 152 31.93 4.72 -13.71
N SER A 153 32.61 5.50 -12.88
CA SER A 153 32.24 6.86 -12.53
C SER A 153 32.18 7.69 -13.80
N LEU A 154 30.98 8.07 -14.22
CA LEU A 154 30.81 9.12 -15.24
C LEU A 154 31.08 10.47 -14.57
N PRO A 155 31.97 11.31 -15.13
CA PRO A 155 32.22 12.64 -14.59
C PRO A 155 30.99 13.52 -14.83
N ILE A 156 30.40 13.99 -13.74
CA ILE A 156 29.37 15.03 -13.75
C ILE A 156 30.02 16.31 -14.26
N ARG A 157 29.78 16.63 -15.53
CA ARG A 157 30.13 17.91 -16.15
C ARG A 157 29.32 19.01 -15.44
N SER A 158 30.00 19.77 -14.59
CA SER A 158 29.54 21.06 -14.08
C SER A 158 29.26 21.99 -15.25
N ARG A 159 27.98 22.27 -15.51
CA ARG A 159 27.55 23.34 -16.42
C ARG A 159 26.28 23.96 -15.88
N ARG A 160 26.44 25.10 -15.20
CA ARG A 160 25.49 26.23 -15.21
C ARG A 160 26.18 27.45 -14.62
N GLN A 161 26.68 28.30 -15.53
CA GLN A 161 26.76 29.74 -15.29
C GLN A 161 25.33 30.24 -15.04
N CYS A 162 25.10 30.87 -13.89
CA CYS A 162 24.00 31.81 -13.72
C CYS A 162 24.62 33.19 -13.62
N VAL A 163 24.48 33.95 -14.70
CA VAL A 163 24.81 35.37 -14.79
C VAL A 163 23.87 36.12 -13.85
N ALA A 164 24.43 36.96 -12.99
CA ALA A 164 23.68 37.85 -12.11
C ALA A 164 22.90 38.88 -12.95
N GLY A 165 21.61 38.61 -13.17
CA GLY A 165 20.65 39.57 -13.71
C GLY A 165 20.18 40.52 -12.62
N LYS A 166 20.64 41.77 -12.70
CA LYS A 166 20.27 42.92 -11.88
C LYS A 166 18.77 43.22 -12.08
N ALA A 167 17.97 43.11 -11.01
CA ALA A 167 16.56 43.47 -11.06
C ALA A 167 16.39 45.01 -11.06
N PRO A 168 15.50 45.57 -11.89
CA PRO A 168 15.17 46.99 -11.83
C PRO A 168 14.26 47.30 -10.64
N HIS A 169 14.66 48.33 -9.89
CA HIS A 169 13.88 49.03 -8.88
C HIS A 169 12.65 49.65 -9.56
N LEU A 170 11.45 49.20 -9.19
CA LEU A 170 10.20 49.79 -9.67
C LEU A 170 9.53 50.48 -8.46
N ASP A 171 9.74 51.80 -8.40
CA ASP A 171 9.00 52.70 -7.51
C ASP A 171 7.51 52.71 -7.90
N ARG A 172 6.65 52.43 -6.91
CA ARG A 172 5.21 52.65 -6.99
C ARG A 172 4.70 53.09 -5.62
N SER A 173 4.81 54.38 -5.36
CA SER A 173 4.16 55.04 -4.23
C SER A 173 3.79 56.47 -4.62
N HIS A 174 2.53 56.70 -5.00
CA HIS A 174 1.71 57.86 -4.59
C HIS A 174 0.53 58.12 -5.54
N ALA A 175 -0.66 57.81 -5.06
CA ALA A 175 -2.00 58.35 -5.36
C ALA A 175 -2.95 57.34 -4.66
N ASP A 176 -3.76 57.66 -3.67
CA ASP A 176 -4.79 58.68 -3.65
C ASP A 176 -5.09 59.15 -2.22
N ASN A 177 -5.32 60.45 -2.07
CA ASN A 177 -5.83 61.10 -0.87
C ASN A 177 -6.95 62.05 -1.33
N ALA A 178 -8.22 61.66 -1.15
CA ALA A 178 -9.37 62.56 -1.18
C ALA A 178 -10.63 61.83 -0.70
N CYS A 179 -11.06 62.11 0.54
CA CYS A 179 -12.47 62.17 0.95
C CYS A 179 -12.55 62.52 2.45
N SER A 180 -12.76 63.79 2.76
CA SER A 180 -13.57 64.30 3.89
C SER A 180 -13.73 65.81 3.70
#